data_AF-A0A1H3QGU2-F1
#
_entry.id   AF-A0A1H3QGU2-F1
#
_cell.length_a   1.000
_cell.length_b   1.000
_cell.length_c   1.000
_cell.angle_alpha   90.00
_cell.angle_beta   90.00
_cell.angle_gamma   90.00
#
_symmetry.space_group_name_H-M   'P 1'
#
loop_
_entity.id
_entity.type
_entity.pdbx_description
1 polymer ?
#
loop_
_entity_poly.entity_id
_entity_poly.type
_entity_poly.pdbx_seq_one_letter_code
_entity_poly.pdbx_strand_id
1 'polypeptide(L)'
;MKKNIEITRDIQVIRSIQRDLNIVTVALLLTGQITIIGVFVTPGGFRVSLGGPLTGESRLEGKFEKQTANMIIDVIDVILAALLLNDEIGVTGSFIAPGRFTINVSGPIFGVPKLEPTLPYLKRDYKFFQKVVSKHFHVNPNLLKILTKE
;
A
#
# COMPACT_ATOMS: atom_id res chain seq x y z
N MET A 1 -25.12 -16.76 -12.26
CA MET A 1 -23.86 -17.50 -12.50
C MET A 1 -22.76 -16.62 -13.12
N LYS A 2 -22.94 -16.01 -14.30
CA LYS A 2 -21.93 -15.15 -14.96
C LYS A 2 -21.33 -14.04 -14.06
N LYS A 3 -22.17 -13.31 -13.31
CA LYS A 3 -21.75 -12.23 -12.42
C LYS A 3 -20.83 -12.66 -11.26
N ASN A 4 -20.99 -13.89 -10.76
CA ASN A 4 -20.11 -14.41 -9.69
C ASN A 4 -18.73 -14.76 -10.26
N ILE A 5 -18.68 -15.23 -11.51
CA ILE A 5 -17.43 -15.55 -12.21
C ILE A 5 -16.61 -14.27 -12.49
N GLU A 6 -17.28 -13.19 -12.90
CA GLU A 6 -16.64 -11.87 -13.09
C GLU A 6 -16.03 -11.33 -11.79
N ILE A 7 -16.77 -11.35 -10.67
CA ILE A 7 -16.27 -10.88 -9.37
C ILE A 7 -15.06 -11.72 -8.90
N THR A 8 -15.11 -13.04 -9.07
CA THR A 8 -13.97 -13.91 -8.73
C THR A 8 -12.74 -13.60 -9.59
N ARG A 9 -12.94 -13.34 -10.89
CA ARG A 9 -11.87 -12.94 -11.80
C ARG A 9 -11.26 -11.61 -11.39
N ASP A 10 -12.08 -10.61 -11.07
CA ASP A 10 -11.59 -9.29 -10.65
C ASP A 10 -10.77 -9.39 -9.35
N ILE A 11 -11.20 -10.20 -8.38
CA ILE A 11 -10.44 -10.47 -7.15
C ILE A 11 -9.08 -11.11 -7.45
N GLN A 12 -9.04 -12.07 -8.37
CA GLN A 12 -7.79 -12.71 -8.78
C GLN A 12 -6.84 -11.70 -9.43
N VAL A 13 -7.35 -10.82 -10.29
CA VAL A 13 -6.56 -9.76 -10.92
C VAL A 13 -5.98 -8.82 -9.87
N ILE A 14 -6.79 -8.34 -8.92
CA ILE A 14 -6.30 -7.46 -7.85
C ILE A 14 -5.23 -8.16 -7.01
N ARG A 15 -5.43 -9.44 -6.65
CA ARG A 15 -4.43 -10.22 -5.91
C ARG A 15 -3.13 -10.37 -6.69
N SER A 16 -3.21 -10.57 -8.01
CA SER A 16 -2.02 -10.62 -8.87
C SER A 16 -1.27 -9.29 -8.84
N ILE A 17 -1.97 -8.16 -9.00
CA ILE A 17 -1.36 -6.83 -8.95
C ILE A 17 -0.70 -6.59 -7.58
N GLN A 18 -1.36 -6.96 -6.48
CA GLN A 18 -0.79 -6.83 -5.14
C GLN A 18 0.48 -7.68 -4.98
N ARG A 19 0.49 -8.88 -5.53
CA ARG A 19 1.67 -9.76 -5.54
C ARG A 19 2.80 -9.17 -6.39
N ASP A 20 2.49 -8.63 -7.56
CA ASP A 20 3.46 -7.98 -8.44
C ASP A 20 4.10 -6.77 -7.74
N LEU A 21 3.30 -5.97 -7.02
CA LEU A 21 3.82 -4.87 -6.19
C LEU A 21 4.77 -5.36 -5.11
N ASN A 22 4.47 -6.47 -4.43
CA ASN A 22 5.39 -7.07 -3.46
C ASN A 22 6.70 -7.49 -4.13
N ILE A 23 6.64 -8.18 -5.28
CA ILE A 23 7.82 -8.65 -6.02
C ILE A 23 8.69 -7.48 -6.49
N VAL A 24 8.09 -6.41 -7.01
CA VAL A 24 8.82 -5.20 -7.41
C VAL A 24 9.47 -4.56 -6.19
N THR A 25 8.75 -4.44 -5.07
CA THR A 25 9.29 -3.89 -3.82
C THR A 25 10.48 -4.70 -3.31
N VAL A 26 10.41 -6.04 -3.39
CA VAL A 26 11.52 -6.96 -3.06
C VAL A 26 12.73 -6.69 -3.93
N ALA A 27 12.54 -6.61 -5.26
CA ALA A 27 13.64 -6.33 -6.18
C ALA A 27 14.32 -5.00 -5.86
N LEU A 28 13.54 -3.97 -5.53
CA LEU A 28 14.05 -2.65 -5.18
C LEU A 28 14.81 -2.64 -3.84
N LEU A 29 14.35 -3.40 -2.84
CA LEU A 29 15.06 -3.57 -1.56
C LEU A 29 16.41 -4.26 -1.77
N LEU A 30 16.42 -5.40 -2.46
CA LEU A 30 17.63 -6.20 -2.67
C LEU A 30 18.67 -5.51 -3.57
N THR A 31 18.24 -4.55 -4.39
CA THR A 31 19.12 -3.72 -5.23
C THR A 31 19.52 -2.40 -4.57
N GLY A 32 19.06 -2.12 -3.35
CA GLY A 32 19.33 -0.89 -2.61
C GLY A 32 18.68 0.37 -3.21
N GLN A 33 17.72 0.22 -4.13
CA GLN A 33 16.98 1.33 -4.73
C GLN A 33 15.96 1.94 -3.77
N ILE A 34 15.49 1.13 -2.82
CA ILE A 34 14.74 1.55 -1.64
C ILE A 34 15.32 0.82 -0.43
N THR A 35 15.16 1.41 0.75
CA THR A 35 15.54 0.84 2.04
C THR A 35 14.55 1.32 3.10
N ILE A 36 14.61 0.76 4.30
CA ILE A 36 13.87 1.29 5.45
C ILE A 36 14.26 2.75 5.74
N ILE A 37 13.27 3.63 5.81
CA ILE A 37 13.47 5.04 6.22
C ILE A 37 12.77 5.38 7.54
N GLY A 38 11.83 4.53 7.98
CA GLY A 38 11.14 4.73 9.24
C GLY A 38 10.09 3.66 9.53
N VAL A 39 9.64 3.65 10.79
CA VAL A 39 8.56 2.78 11.28
C VAL A 39 7.46 3.66 11.85
N PHE A 40 6.24 3.47 11.36
CA PHE A 40 5.05 4.16 11.83
C PHE A 40 4.24 3.25 12.74
N VAL A 41 4.15 3.60 14.01
CA VAL A 41 3.38 2.84 15.01
C VAL A 41 1.98 3.44 15.13
N THR A 42 0.97 2.60 15.02
CA THR A 42 -0.45 2.97 15.19
C THR A 42 -1.11 2.05 16.21
N PRO A 43 -2.22 2.47 16.85
CA PRO A 43 -3.03 1.54 17.64
C PRO A 43 -3.43 0.33 16.78
N GLY A 44 -3.03 -0.87 17.21
CA GLY A 44 -3.29 -2.11 16.49
C GLY A 44 -2.15 -2.63 15.61
N GLY A 45 -1.05 -1.91 15.43
CA GLY A 45 0.11 -2.44 14.69
C GLY A 45 1.07 -1.38 14.17
N PHE A 46 2.15 -1.81 13.51
CA PHE A 46 3.12 -0.91 12.89
C PHE A 46 3.30 -1.15 11.40
N ARG A 47 3.73 -0.12 10.69
CA ARG A 47 4.03 -0.16 9.25
C ARG A 47 5.46 0.29 9.04
N VAL A 48 6.15 -0.34 8.10
CA VAL A 48 7.50 0.05 7.72
C VAL A 48 7.40 0.90 6.45
N SER A 49 8.04 2.07 6.47
CA SER A 49 8.13 2.96 5.32
C SER A 49 9.45 2.76 4.63
N LEU A 50 9.40 2.60 3.31
CA LEU A 50 10.52 2.36 2.43
C LEU A 50 10.70 3.55 1.49
N GLY A 51 11.95 3.97 1.30
CA GLY A 51 12.33 5.07 0.42
C GLY A 51 13.80 4.94 -0.01
N GLY A 52 14.20 5.67 -1.03
CA GLY A 52 15.58 5.64 -1.52
C GLY A 52 15.75 6.35 -2.86
N PRO A 53 16.88 6.12 -3.55
CA PRO A 53 17.25 6.86 -4.76
C PRO A 53 16.16 6.90 -5.83
N LEU A 54 15.47 5.77 -6.04
CA LEU A 54 14.40 5.68 -7.02
C LEU A 54 13.17 6.51 -6.63
N THR A 55 12.96 6.73 -5.34
CA THR A 55 11.80 7.44 -4.80
C THR A 55 12.10 8.88 -4.43
N GLY A 56 13.26 9.41 -4.83
CA GLY A 56 13.67 10.80 -4.59
C GLY A 56 14.29 11.05 -3.21
N GLU A 57 14.67 10.01 -2.49
CA GLU A 57 15.42 10.12 -1.23
C GLU A 57 16.84 9.56 -1.36
N SER A 58 17.76 9.95 -0.48
CA SER A 58 19.04 9.24 -0.37
C SER A 58 18.81 7.90 0.32
N ARG A 59 19.64 6.89 0.01
CA ARG A 59 19.65 5.63 0.76
C ARG A 59 20.00 5.93 2.23
N LEU A 60 19.32 5.26 3.17
CA LEU A 60 19.65 5.33 4.58
C LEU A 60 21.02 4.69 4.81
N GLU A 61 21.92 5.45 5.41
CA GLU A 61 23.28 5.00 5.71
C GLU A 61 23.68 5.40 7.14
N GLY A 62 24.54 4.58 7.74
CA GLY A 62 25.10 4.81 9.05
C GLY A 62 25.90 6.10 9.09
N LYS A 63 25.66 6.93 10.11
CA LYS A 63 26.43 8.14 10.34
C LYS A 63 27.92 7.81 10.50
N PHE A 64 28.79 8.59 9.84
CA PHE A 64 30.24 8.39 9.78
C PHE A 64 30.66 7.10 9.06
N GLU A 65 29.87 6.63 8.08
CA GLU A 65 30.18 5.47 7.24
C GLU A 65 30.50 4.19 8.03
N LYS A 66 29.89 4.05 9.21
CA LYS A 66 30.08 2.86 10.03
C LYS A 66 29.51 1.64 9.29
N GLN A 67 30.42 0.82 8.75
CA GLN A 67 30.08 -0.38 7.98
C GLN A 67 29.13 -1.32 8.72
N THR A 68 29.24 -1.42 10.05
CA THR A 68 28.32 -2.22 10.88
C THR A 68 26.89 -1.72 10.82
N ALA A 69 26.66 -0.40 10.80
CA ALA A 69 25.31 0.16 10.73
C ALA A 69 24.68 -0.10 9.35
N ASN A 70 25.47 0.05 8.28
CA ASN A 70 25.03 -0.29 6.92
C ASN A 70 24.68 -1.78 6.80
N MET A 71 25.50 -2.65 7.39
CA MET A 71 25.23 -4.09 7.43
C MET A 71 23.91 -4.43 8.15
N ILE A 72 23.59 -3.73 9.24
CA ILE A 72 22.32 -3.91 9.95
C ILE A 72 21.14 -3.48 9.07
N ILE A 73 21.25 -2.36 8.37
CA ILE A 73 20.23 -1.88 7.42
C ILE A 73 20.01 -2.91 6.32
N ASP A 74 21.09 -3.42 5.72
CA ASP A 74 21.01 -4.44 4.67
C ASP A 74 20.36 -5.73 5.17
N VAL A 75 20.66 -6.16 6.40
CA VAL A 75 19.99 -7.31 7.03
C VAL A 75 18.49 -7.06 7.21
N ILE A 76 18.09 -5.85 7.62
CA ILE A 76 16.67 -5.48 7.74
C ILE A 76 16.00 -5.54 6.36
N ASP A 77 16.64 -5.00 5.33
CA ASP A 77 16.10 -4.99 3.96
C ASP A 77 15.91 -6.42 3.42
N VAL A 78 16.87 -7.33 3.69
CA VAL A 78 16.76 -8.76 3.34
C VAL A 78 15.61 -9.44 4.10
N ILE A 79 15.43 -9.15 5.39
CA ILE A 79 14.33 -9.70 6.19
C ILE A 79 12.98 -9.22 5.63
N LEU A 80 12.85 -7.92 5.34
CA LEU A 80 11.62 -7.35 4.75
C LEU A 80 11.33 -7.97 3.37
N ALA A 81 12.35 -8.16 2.54
CA ALA A 81 12.23 -8.83 1.26
C ALA A 81 11.72 -10.29 1.41
N ALA A 82 12.26 -11.05 2.36
CA ALA A 82 11.80 -12.40 2.63
C ALA A 82 10.34 -12.44 3.10
N LEU A 83 9.93 -11.51 3.97
CA LEU A 83 8.54 -11.41 4.44
C LEU A 83 7.56 -11.04 3.32
N LEU A 84 7.95 -10.14 2.40
CA LEU A 84 7.17 -9.78 1.22
C LEU A 84 7.02 -10.97 0.25
N LEU A 85 8.10 -11.73 0.02
CA LEU A 85 8.06 -12.93 -0.82
C LEU A 85 7.18 -14.04 -0.25
N ASN A 86 7.08 -14.15 1.08
CA ASN A 86 6.25 -15.15 1.75
C ASN A 86 4.81 -14.69 2.01
N ASP A 87 4.41 -13.49 1.55
CA ASP A 87 3.10 -12.90 1.80
C ASP A 87 2.74 -12.74 3.29
N GLU A 88 3.76 -12.67 4.17
CA GLU A 88 3.64 -12.37 5.60
C GLU A 88 3.39 -10.86 5.82
N ILE A 89 3.95 -10.04 4.94
CA ILE A 89 3.66 -8.62 4.80
C ILE A 89 3.39 -8.29 3.33
N GLY A 90 2.75 -7.16 3.07
CA GLY A 90 2.51 -6.67 1.72
C GLY A 90 2.55 -5.16 1.63
N VAL A 91 2.61 -4.65 0.40
CA VAL A 91 2.44 -3.23 0.14
C VAL A 91 1.03 -2.80 0.53
N THR A 92 0.95 -1.88 1.49
CA THR A 92 -0.32 -1.37 2.03
C THR A 92 -0.69 0.00 1.48
N GLY A 93 0.26 0.70 0.87
CA GLY A 93 0.03 1.99 0.25
C GLY A 93 1.33 2.72 -0.05
N SER A 94 1.20 3.93 -0.55
CA SER A 94 2.29 4.85 -0.81
C SER A 94 1.95 6.24 -0.26
N PHE A 95 2.99 7.00 0.09
CA PHE A 95 2.85 8.41 0.44
C PHE A 95 3.63 9.24 -0.56
N ILE A 96 2.99 10.26 -1.13
CA ILE A 96 3.58 11.12 -2.15
C ILE A 96 3.77 12.52 -1.56
N ALA A 97 4.97 13.06 -1.69
CA ALA A 97 5.33 14.40 -1.27
C ALA A 97 6.06 15.13 -2.42
N PRO A 98 6.26 16.45 -2.34
CA PRO A 98 7.00 17.18 -3.36
C PRO A 98 8.41 16.58 -3.55
N GLY A 99 8.70 16.10 -4.75
CA GLY A 99 10.00 15.54 -5.14
C GLY A 99 10.31 14.15 -4.61
N ARG A 100 9.40 13.49 -3.88
CA ARG A 100 9.65 12.15 -3.33
C ARG A 100 8.38 11.34 -3.08
N PHE A 101 8.52 10.03 -3.00
CA PHE A 101 7.46 9.16 -2.50
C PHE A 101 8.03 8.05 -1.60
N THR A 102 7.16 7.41 -0.83
CA THR A 102 7.53 6.27 0.01
C THR A 102 6.53 5.14 -0.17
N ILE A 103 6.98 3.92 0.06
CA ILE A 103 6.16 2.70 -0.01
C ILE A 103 5.99 2.18 1.42
N ASN A 104 4.75 1.94 1.84
CA ASN A 104 4.44 1.41 3.16
C ASN A 104 4.15 -0.09 3.07
N VAL A 105 4.90 -0.89 3.82
CA VAL A 105 4.69 -2.34 3.92
C VAL A 105 4.25 -2.74 5.32
N SER A 106 3.31 -3.68 5.39
CA SER A 106 2.80 -4.21 6.65
C SER A 106 2.06 -5.52 6.47
N GLY A 107 1.81 -6.25 7.56
CA GLY A 107 0.98 -7.45 7.55
C GLY A 107 0.71 -8.00 8.95
N PRO A 108 0.12 -9.22 9.04
CA PRO A 108 -0.31 -9.81 10.30
C PRO A 108 0.78 -9.90 11.37
N ILE A 109 2.02 -10.19 10.97
CA ILE A 109 3.18 -10.22 11.88
C ILE A 109 3.47 -8.87 12.55
N PHE A 110 3.01 -7.77 11.95
CA PHE A 110 3.12 -6.41 12.52
C PHE A 110 1.81 -5.93 13.17
N GLY A 111 0.84 -6.83 13.39
CA GLY A 111 -0.47 -6.53 13.98
C GLY A 111 -1.52 -6.01 12.99
N VAL A 112 -1.15 -5.75 11.72
CA VAL A 112 -2.08 -5.23 10.72
C VAL A 112 -2.76 -6.38 9.97
N PRO A 113 -4.10 -6.41 9.87
CA PRO A 113 -4.79 -7.46 9.12
C PRO A 113 -4.30 -7.56 7.67
N LYS A 114 -4.34 -8.79 7.12
CA LYS A 114 -4.00 -9.02 5.72
C LYS A 114 -4.95 -8.23 4.80
N LEU A 115 -4.39 -7.53 3.82
CA LEU A 115 -5.18 -6.74 2.88
C LEU A 115 -5.91 -7.68 1.92
N GLU A 116 -7.23 -7.76 2.01
CA GLU A 116 -8.06 -8.53 1.10
C GLU A 116 -8.86 -7.61 0.16
N PRO A 117 -8.99 -7.96 -1.14
CA PRO A 117 -9.81 -7.18 -2.05
C PRO A 117 -11.28 -7.12 -1.59
N THR A 118 -11.78 -5.92 -1.32
CA THR A 118 -13.15 -5.69 -0.83
C THR A 118 -14.21 -5.63 -1.95
N LEU A 119 -13.82 -5.93 -3.19
CA LEU A 119 -14.69 -5.94 -4.38
C LEU A 119 -16.09 -6.57 -4.17
N PRO A 120 -16.24 -7.72 -3.49
CA PRO A 120 -17.57 -8.29 -3.21
C PRO A 120 -18.50 -7.34 -2.46
N TYR A 121 -17.94 -6.53 -1.56
CA TYR A 121 -18.66 -5.63 -0.68
C TYR A 121 -18.76 -4.22 -1.28
N LEU A 122 -17.78 -3.81 -2.09
CA LEU A 122 -17.71 -2.46 -2.66
C LEU A 122 -18.96 -2.05 -3.44
N LYS A 123 -19.52 -2.94 -4.28
CA LYS A 123 -20.78 -2.65 -5.00
C LYS A 123 -22.00 -2.54 -4.07
N ARG A 124 -22.04 -3.36 -3.02
CA ARG A 124 -23.11 -3.31 -2.02
C ARG A 124 -23.01 -2.02 -1.22
N ASP A 125 -21.81 -1.70 -0.77
CA ASP A 125 -21.52 -0.55 0.08
C ASP A 125 -21.68 0.76 -0.70
N TYR A 126 -21.30 0.79 -1.99
CA TYR A 126 -21.62 1.89 -2.90
C TYR A 126 -23.14 2.11 -3.03
N LYS A 127 -23.92 1.06 -3.28
CA LYS A 127 -25.38 1.17 -3.37
C LYS A 127 -26.01 1.61 -2.05
N PHE A 128 -25.47 1.13 -0.93
CA PHE A 128 -25.90 1.52 0.40
C PHE A 128 -25.61 3.00 0.66
N PHE A 129 -24.38 3.46 0.38
CA PHE A 129 -23.99 4.85 0.46
C PHE A 129 -24.86 5.74 -0.44
N GLN A 130 -25.01 5.38 -1.71
CA GLN A 130 -25.86 6.09 -2.66
C GLN A 130 -27.29 6.23 -2.12
N LYS A 131 -27.87 5.15 -1.57
CA LYS A 131 -29.21 5.16 -0.99
C LYS A 131 -29.32 6.08 0.22
N VAL A 132 -28.35 6.07 1.12
CA VAL A 132 -28.33 6.95 2.30
C VAL A 132 -28.22 8.41 1.86
N VAL A 133 -27.27 8.71 0.97
CA VAL A 133 -27.05 10.06 0.44
C VAL A 133 -28.29 10.55 -0.31
N SER A 134 -28.82 9.77 -1.25
CA SER A 134 -29.98 10.20 -2.04
C SER A 134 -31.25 10.39 -1.21
N LYS A 135 -31.40 9.66 -0.09
CA LYS A 135 -32.58 9.74 0.78
C LYS A 135 -32.50 10.88 1.78
N HIS A 136 -31.31 11.17 2.31
CA HIS A 136 -31.14 12.12 3.41
C HIS A 136 -30.49 13.43 3.01
N PHE A 137 -29.81 13.48 1.86
CA PHE A 137 -29.18 14.68 1.33
C PHE A 137 -29.88 15.11 0.04
N HIS A 138 -30.63 16.20 0.10
CA HIS A 138 -31.08 16.91 -1.10
C HIS A 138 -29.90 17.68 -1.68
N VAL A 139 -29.20 17.07 -2.63
CA VAL A 139 -28.17 17.77 -3.39
C VAL A 139 -28.85 18.77 -4.32
N ASN A 140 -28.55 20.06 -4.15
CA ASN A 140 -29.12 21.11 -5.01
C ASN A 140 -28.79 20.80 -6.48
N PRO A 141 -29.79 20.57 -7.35
CA PRO A 141 -29.56 20.16 -8.73
C PRO A 141 -28.83 21.22 -9.57
N ASN A 142 -28.92 22.50 -9.20
CA ASN A 142 -28.15 23.56 -9.83
C ASN A 142 -26.67 23.47 -9.44
N LEU A 143 -26.38 23.15 -8.17
CA LEU A 143 -25.01 22.93 -7.71
C LEU A 143 -24.40 21.69 -8.37
N LEU A 144 -25.18 20.60 -8.50
CA LEU A 144 -24.74 19.39 -9.19
C LEU A 144 -24.38 19.69 -10.66
N LYS A 145 -25.24 20.43 -11.38
CA LYS A 145 -24.98 20.86 -12.77
C LYS A 145 -23.74 21.74 -12.93
N ILE A 146 -23.39 22.53 -11.92
CA ILE A 146 -22.17 23.34 -11.94
C ILE A 146 -20.94 22.46 -11.73
N LEU A 147 -21.03 21.46 -10.84
CA LEU A 147 -19.92 20.58 -10.47
C LEU A 147 -19.66 19.42 -11.44
N THR A 148 -20.67 18.96 -12.20
CA THR A 148 -20.53 17.85 -13.17
C THR A 148 -20.42 18.30 -14.63
N LYS A 149 -20.35 19.62 -14.89
CA LYS A 149 -19.91 20.09 -16.19
C LYS A 149 -18.41 19.91 -16.29
N GLU A 150 -18.00 18.91 -17.08
CA GLU A 150 -16.70 18.84 -17.74
C GLU A 150 -16.39 20.15 -18.48
#